data_AF-G5IE74-F1
#
_entry.id   AF-G5IE74-F1
#
_cell.length_a   1.000
_cell.length_b   1.000
_cell.length_c   1.000
_cell.angle_alpha   90.00
_cell.angle_beta   90.00
_cell.angle_gamma   90.00
#
_symmetry.space_group_name_H-M   'P 1'
#
loop_
_entity.id
_entity.type
_entity.pdbx_description
1 polymer ?
#
loop_
_entity_poly.entity_id
_entity_poly.type
_entity_poly.pdbx_seq_one_letter_code
_entity_poly.pdbx_strand_id
1 'polypeptide(L)' 'MSAREEMKKDLIDKIEKARQALNRSIDEGEEYELIYENSVKLDSLIERYIVADF' A
#
# COMPACT_ATOMS: atom_id res chain seq x y z
N MET A 1 -20.58 11.80 3.36
CA MET A 1 -19.13 11.77 3.11
C MET A 1 -18.85 12.61 1.88
N SER A 2 -17.78 13.41 1.90
CA SER A 2 -17.31 14.13 0.72
C SER A 2 -16.50 13.22 -0.21
N ALA A 3 -16.41 13.55 -1.50
CA ALA A 3 -15.60 12.80 -2.46
C ALA A 3 -14.13 12.69 -2.02
N ARG A 4 -13.60 13.71 -1.32
CA ARG A 4 -12.25 13.71 -0.75
C ARG A 4 -12.08 12.67 0.35
N GLU A 5 -13.07 12.53 1.25
CA GLU A 5 -13.05 11.51 2.31
C GLU A 5 -13.14 10.09 1.74
N GLU A 6 -13.90 9.90 0.66
CA GLU A 6 -14.01 8.61 -0.02
C GLU A 6 -12.71 8.22 -0.72
N MET A 7 -12.06 9.16 -1.42
CA MET A 7 -10.73 8.97 -2.01
C MET A 7 -9.66 8.67 -0.96
N LYS A 8 -9.67 9.40 0.17
CA LYS A 8 -8.75 9.14 1.28
C LYS A 8 -8.93 7.73 1.84
N LYS A 9 -10.17 7.32 2.08
CA LYS A 9 -10.49 5.99 2.61
C LYS A 9 -10.06 4.88 1.65
N ASP A 10 -10.36 5.02 0.35
CA ASP A 10 -9.95 4.04 -0.67
C ASP A 10 -8.42 3.92 -0.76
N LEU A 11 -7.70 5.04 -0.66
CA LEU A 11 -6.24 5.02 -0.65
C LEU A 11 -5.67 4.33 0.59
N ILE A 12 -6.24 4.59 1.78
CA ILE A 12 -5.86 3.90 3.02
C ILE A 12 -6.11 2.40 2.91
N ASP A 13 -7.27 1.99 2.38
CA ASP A 13 -7.60 0.57 2.19
C ASP A 13 -6.62 -0.12 1.24
N LYS A 14 -6.16 0.58 0.19
CA LYS A 14 -5.13 0.06 -0.74
C LYS A 14 -3.76 -0.08 -0.07
N ILE A 15 -3.35 0.91 0.73
CA ILE A 15 -2.10 0.86 1.51
C ILE A 15 -2.13 -0.34 2.46
N GLU A 16 -3.23 -0.54 3.19
CA GLU A 16 -3.32 -1.62 4.16
C GLU A 16 -3.29 -3.00 3.49
N LYS A 17 -3.95 -3.17 2.34
CA LYS A 17 -3.86 -4.41 1.56
C LYS A 17 -2.44 -4.66 1.05
N ALA A 18 -1.74 -3.63 0.57
CA ALA A 18 -0.36 -3.76 0.11
C ALA A 18 0.59 -4.10 1.26
N ARG A 19 0.40 -3.49 2.43
CA ARG A 19 1.16 -3.79 3.66
C ARG A 19 0.99 -5.25 4.08
N GLN A 20 -0.25 -5.75 4.07
CA GLN A 20 -0.53 -7.16 4.39
C GLN A 20 0.11 -8.12 3.39
N ALA A 21 0.07 -7.80 2.10
CA ALA A 21 0.71 -8.61 1.06
C ALA A 21 2.24 -8.66 1.24
N LEU A 22 2.88 -7.52 1.51
CA LEU A 22 4.31 -7.45 1.79
C LEU A 22 4.67 -8.27 3.03
N ASN A 23 3.98 -8.04 4.15
CA ASN A 23 4.22 -8.78 5.39
C ASN A 23 4.08 -10.28 5.18
N ARG A 24 3.01 -10.71 4.51
CA ARG A 24 2.78 -12.11 4.20
C ARG A 24 3.92 -12.70 3.35
N SER A 25 4.38 -11.99 2.32
CA SER A 25 5.49 -12.49 1.49
C SER A 25 6.80 -12.63 2.27
N ILE A 26 7.03 -11.77 3.26
CA ILE A 26 8.19 -11.89 4.17
C ILE A 26 8.00 -13.07 5.12
N ASP A 27 6.83 -13.20 5.74
CA ASP A 27 6.51 -14.25 6.71
C ASP A 27 6.52 -15.66 6.08
N GLU A 28 6.07 -15.78 4.84
CA GLU A 28 6.06 -17.04 4.08
C GLU A 28 7.43 -17.36 3.45
N GLY A 29 8.40 -16.44 3.52
CA GLY A 29 9.73 -16.62 2.94
C GLY A 29 9.71 -16.72 1.41
N GLU A 30 8.83 -15.95 0.78
CA GLU A 30 8.72 -15.89 -0.68
C GLU A 30 10.00 -15.34 -1.33
N GLU A 31 10.10 -15.54 -2.65
CA GLU A 31 11.25 -15.07 -3.43
C GLU A 31 11.48 -13.56 -3.27
N TYR A 32 12.76 -13.17 -3.22
CA TYR A 32 13.16 -11.78 -2.99
C TYR A 32 12.51 -10.82 -3.98
N GLU A 33 12.40 -11.20 -5.25
CA GLU A 33 11.76 -10.41 -6.30
C GLU A 33 10.32 -10.07 -5.94
N LEU A 34 9.56 -11.03 -5.41
CA LEU A 34 8.16 -10.82 -5.01
C LEU A 34 8.05 -9.89 -3.80
N ILE A 35 8.94 -10.08 -2.81
CA ILE A 35 9.02 -9.20 -1.63
C ILE A 35 9.36 -7.77 -2.08
N TYR A 36 10.30 -7.61 -3.00
CA TYR A 36 10.70 -6.31 -3.54
C TYR A 36 9.56 -5.63 -4.31
N GLU A 37 8.87 -6.36 -5.19
CA GLU A 37 7.71 -5.83 -5.91
C GLU A 37 6.59 -5.36 -4.96
N ASN A 38 6.30 -6.13 -3.92
CA ASN A 38 5.34 -5.75 -2.89
C ASN A 38 5.77 -4.50 -2.13
N SER A 39 7.07 -4.36 -1.83
CA SER A 39 7.65 -3.19 -1.18
C SER A 39 7.51 -1.93 -2.03
N VAL A 40 7.93 -1.98 -3.30
CA VAL A 40 7.82 -0.86 -4.25
C VAL A 40 6.36 -0.43 -4.43
N LYS A 41 5.44 -1.40 -4.51
CA LYS A 41 4.01 -1.12 -4.62
C LYS A 41 3.48 -0.39 -3.39
N LEU A 42 3.86 -0.82 -2.19
CA LEU A 42 3.47 -0.17 -0.94
C LEU A 42 4.01 1.27 -0.89
N ASP A 43 5.29 1.47 -1.19
CA ASP A 43 5.92 2.80 -1.22
C ASP A 43 5.20 3.75 -2.17
N SER A 44 4.85 3.29 -3.38
CA SER A 44 4.12 4.11 -4.35
C SER A 44 2.74 4.57 -3.86
N LEU A 45 2.07 3.77 -3.00
CA LEU A 45 0.77 4.11 -2.44
C LEU A 45 0.92 5.10 -1.28
N ILE A 46 1.97 4.94 -0.45
CA ILE A 46 2.31 5.87 0.63
C ILE A 46 2.69 7.24 0.06
N GLU A 47 3.50 7.28 -1.00
CA GLU A 47 3.87 8.53 -1.68
C GLU A 47 2.63 9.27 -2.19
N ARG A 48 1.69 8.56 -2.84
CA ARG A 48 0.42 9.15 -3.27
C ARG A 48 -0.39 9.71 -2.10
N TYR A 49 -0.39 9.05 -0.95
CA TYR A 49 -1.10 9.53 0.23
C TYR A 49 -0.48 10.82 0.77
N ILE A 50 0.85 10.91 0.80
CA ILE A 50 1.58 12.10 1.22
C ILE A 50 1.33 13.26 0.24
N VAL A 51 1.46 13.02 -1.07
CA VAL A 51 1.32 14.04 -2.12
C VAL A 51 -0.12 14.56 -2.22
N ALA A 52 -1.11 13.70 -1.99
CA ALA A 52 -2.49 14.08 -2.14
C ALA A 52 -3.01 14.99 -1.01
N ASP A 53 -2.23 15.16 0.06
CA ASP A 53 -2.45 16.14 1.13
C ASP A 53 -3.90 16.16 1.63
N PHE A 54 -4.49 14.96 1.84
CA PHE A 54 -5.89 14.79 2.22
C PHE A 54 -6.16 14.96 3.71
#